data_AF-A0A0Q6VBM9-F1
#
_entry.id   AF-A0A0Q6VBM9-F1
#
_cell.length_a   1.000
_cell.length_b   1.000
_cell.length_c   1.000
_cell.angle_alpha   90.00
_cell.angle_beta   90.00
_cell.angle_gamma   90.00
#
_symmetry.space_group_name_H-M   'P 1'
#
loop_
_entity.id
_entity.type
_entity.pdbx_description
1 polymer ?
#
loop_
_entity_poly.entity_id
_entity_poly.type
_entity_poly.pdbx_seq_one_letter_code
_entity_poly.pdbx_strand_id
1 'polypeptide(L)'
;MPYDASAQALRPLLQTFWSSQGWKQPPQFPSTAEYEGAIEAGVMFRDTAIVDHDEWVSRARAAASRIDIAEIGDAFLASLESRRLDLRSALGSYAVARHLPSHEFTPDARGRACRVCGLFEDQEEDLNVLNFERFKWGGVRRDDVAYLAFDLEQFENAPRVPLTEAGKNAGRHMVTTLRSAAADDTATKVAPRLKSFAGNKAEREVTVDILGVCGVLRAAKQSSCKDDFVPYDSRPSPDHHFVERAYPVCWWRGSDGVDTAALTEFLPAISEGVRAGPR
;
A
#
# COMPACT_ATOMS: atom_id res chain seq x y z
N MET A 1 6.25 1.29 21.58
CA MET A 1 6.07 -0.15 21.90
C MET A 1 5.44 -0.80 20.68
N PRO A 2 5.90 -1.97 20.22
CA PRO A 2 5.27 -2.63 19.08
C PRO A 2 3.80 -2.96 19.36
N TYR A 3 2.93 -2.82 18.37
CA TYR A 3 1.51 -3.20 18.51
C TYR A 3 1.32 -4.73 18.48
N ASP A 4 0.20 -5.23 19.02
CA ASP A 4 -0.18 -6.64 18.90
C ASP A 4 -0.97 -6.90 17.62
N ALA A 5 -0.36 -7.60 16.66
CA ALA A 5 -0.98 -7.97 15.40
C ALA A 5 -1.81 -9.27 15.48
N SER A 6 -2.08 -9.79 16.69
CA SER A 6 -2.87 -11.01 16.86
C SER A 6 -4.32 -10.84 16.40
N ALA A 7 -4.93 -11.93 15.93
CA ALA A 7 -6.33 -11.92 15.53
C ALA A 7 -7.27 -11.56 16.70
N GLN A 8 -6.84 -11.76 17.95
CA GLN A 8 -7.57 -11.36 19.14
C GLN A 8 -7.53 -9.84 19.32
N ALA A 9 -6.34 -9.22 19.27
CA ALA A 9 -6.19 -7.77 19.38
C ALA A 9 -6.87 -7.02 18.23
N LEU A 10 -6.77 -7.52 16.99
CA LEU A 10 -7.37 -6.88 15.82
C LEU A 10 -8.89 -7.01 15.71
N ARG A 11 -9.51 -7.90 16.50
CA ARG A 11 -10.94 -8.20 16.38
C ARG A 11 -11.83 -6.97 16.57
N PRO A 12 -11.66 -6.13 17.61
CA PRO A 12 -12.51 -4.96 17.83
C PRO A 12 -12.42 -3.95 16.67
N LEU A 13 -11.20 -3.69 16.18
CA LEU A 13 -10.96 -2.84 15.00
C LEU A 13 -11.71 -3.36 13.77
N LEU A 14 -11.52 -4.63 13.41
CA LEU A 14 -12.12 -5.22 12.20
C LEU A 14 -13.66 -5.29 12.27
N GLN A 15 -14.21 -5.57 13.45
CA GLN A 15 -15.65 -5.65 13.66
C GLN A 15 -16.31 -4.28 13.75
N THR A 16 -15.57 -3.22 14.09
CA THR A 16 -16.11 -1.85 14.12
C THR A 16 -16.61 -1.41 12.75
N PHE A 17 -15.84 -1.71 11.71
CA PHE A 17 -16.08 -1.16 10.37
C PHE A 17 -16.68 -2.15 9.36
N TRP A 18 -16.54 -3.47 9.56
CA TRP A 18 -16.86 -4.45 8.53
C TRP A 18 -17.76 -5.59 8.98
N SER A 19 -18.60 -6.07 8.07
CA SER A 19 -19.44 -7.25 8.20
C SER A 19 -19.38 -8.11 6.93
N SER A 20 -20.04 -9.27 6.93
CA SER A 20 -20.19 -10.07 5.70
C SER A 20 -20.95 -9.34 4.59
N GLN A 21 -21.73 -8.30 4.92
CA GLN A 21 -22.49 -7.47 3.98
C GLN A 21 -21.72 -6.21 3.52
N GLY A 22 -20.48 -6.02 3.98
CA GLY A 22 -19.65 -4.86 3.66
C GLY A 22 -19.48 -3.89 4.84
N TRP A 23 -19.21 -2.63 4.51
CA TRP A 23 -19.05 -1.55 5.50
C TRP A 23 -20.28 -1.41 6.39
N LYS A 24 -20.06 -1.32 7.69
CA LYS A 24 -21.11 -1.00 8.65
C LYS A 24 -21.41 0.49 8.59
N GLN A 25 -22.69 0.82 8.48
CA GLN A 25 -23.19 2.20 8.46
C GLN A 25 -24.35 2.32 9.46
N PRO A 26 -24.16 2.98 10.61
CA PRO A 26 -22.89 3.54 11.12
C PRO A 26 -21.90 2.44 11.57
N PRO A 27 -20.60 2.80 11.78
CA PRO A 27 -19.65 1.92 12.47
C PRO A 27 -20.20 1.48 13.84
N GLN A 28 -19.86 0.26 14.26
CA GLN A 28 -20.31 -0.33 15.51
C GLN A 28 -19.14 -0.52 16.46
N PHE A 29 -18.83 0.50 17.26
CA PHE A 29 -17.73 0.45 18.21
C PHE A 29 -17.94 -0.65 19.28
N PRO A 30 -16.85 -1.26 19.75
CA PRO A 30 -16.91 -2.33 20.74
C PRO A 30 -17.26 -1.76 22.13
N SER A 31 -17.39 -2.63 23.14
CA SER A 31 -17.54 -2.15 24.52
C SER A 31 -16.33 -1.32 24.97
N THR A 32 -16.50 -0.46 25.98
CA THR A 32 -15.40 0.38 26.51
C THR A 32 -14.18 -0.47 26.88
N ALA A 33 -14.37 -1.61 27.56
CA ALA A 33 -13.27 -2.49 27.94
C ALA A 33 -12.52 -3.09 26.73
N GLU A 34 -13.24 -3.48 25.69
CA GLU A 34 -12.64 -3.99 24.45
C GLU A 34 -11.93 -2.89 23.65
N TYR A 35 -12.47 -1.67 23.63
CA TYR A 35 -11.85 -0.54 22.97
C TYR A 35 -10.54 -0.14 23.65
N GLU A 36 -10.55 0.00 24.98
CA GLU A 36 -9.36 0.30 25.77
C GLU A 36 -8.30 -0.79 25.61
N GLY A 37 -8.68 -2.06 25.62
CA GLY A 37 -7.75 -3.16 25.33
C GLY A 37 -7.15 -3.11 23.91
N ALA A 38 -7.93 -2.70 22.90
CA ALA A 38 -7.43 -2.52 21.54
C ALA A 38 -6.49 -1.31 21.41
N ILE A 39 -6.69 -0.26 22.21
CA ILE A 39 -5.79 0.90 22.31
C ILE A 39 -4.48 0.51 23.00
N GLU A 40 -4.55 -0.22 24.12
CA GLU A 40 -3.36 -0.74 24.82
C GLU A 40 -2.55 -1.69 23.92
N ALA A 41 -3.23 -2.47 23.08
CA ALA A 41 -2.61 -3.31 22.06
C ALA A 41 -2.04 -2.51 20.87
N GLY A 42 -2.26 -1.21 20.78
CA GLY A 42 -1.74 -0.33 19.71
C GLY A 42 -2.43 -0.52 18.35
N VAL A 43 -3.66 -1.03 18.32
CA VAL A 43 -4.41 -1.27 17.07
C VAL A 43 -5.62 -0.37 16.90
N MET A 44 -6.04 0.35 17.94
CA MET A 44 -7.04 1.42 17.88
C MET A 44 -6.53 2.70 18.55
N PHE A 45 -7.16 3.82 18.21
CA PHE A 45 -6.76 5.17 18.61
C PHE A 45 -7.95 5.91 19.20
N ARG A 46 -7.73 6.65 20.29
CA ARG A 46 -8.76 7.46 20.97
C ARG A 46 -9.12 8.72 20.19
N ASP A 47 -8.11 9.35 19.60
CA ASP A 47 -8.24 10.68 19.02
C ASP A 47 -8.32 10.59 17.50
N THR A 48 -9.25 11.35 16.91
CA THR A 48 -9.16 11.68 15.51
C THR A 48 -7.96 12.59 15.29
N ALA A 49 -7.17 12.34 14.25
CA ALA A 49 -6.05 13.21 13.92
C ALA A 49 -6.59 14.48 13.27
N ILE A 50 -6.43 15.61 13.96
CA ILE A 50 -6.72 16.95 13.44
C ILE A 50 -5.36 17.61 13.19
N VAL A 51 -4.89 17.45 11.96
CA VAL A 51 -3.58 17.91 11.49
C VAL A 51 -3.76 18.49 10.11
N ASP A 52 -3.05 19.57 9.83
CA ASP A 52 -3.12 20.23 8.53
C ASP A 52 -2.37 19.45 7.44
N HIS A 53 -2.59 19.86 6.20
CA HIS A 53 -1.93 19.31 5.03
C HIS A 53 -0.40 19.24 5.17
N ASP A 54 0.24 20.33 5.62
CA ASP A 54 1.69 20.47 5.63
C ASP A 54 2.33 19.55 6.67
N GLU A 55 1.67 19.35 7.81
CA GLU A 55 2.08 18.41 8.84
C GLU A 55 2.02 16.97 8.33
N TRP A 56 0.97 16.58 7.61
CA TRP A 56 0.90 15.25 6.98
C TRP A 56 2.03 15.02 5.97
N VAL A 57 2.32 16.02 5.13
CA VAL A 57 3.45 15.98 4.19
C VAL A 57 4.78 15.81 4.94
N SER A 58 4.99 16.58 6.00
CA SER A 58 6.19 16.49 6.85
C SER A 58 6.34 15.11 7.47
N ARG A 59 5.27 14.56 8.06
CA ARG A 59 5.23 13.23 8.69
C ARG A 59 5.53 12.10 7.72
N ALA A 60 4.90 12.09 6.54
CA ALA A 60 5.16 11.08 5.51
C ALA A 60 6.63 11.07 5.06
N ARG A 61 7.20 12.25 4.81
CA ARG A 61 8.61 12.39 4.41
C ARG A 61 9.55 11.96 5.53
N ALA A 62 9.27 12.37 6.76
CA ALA A 62 10.08 12.02 7.92
C ALA A 62 10.08 10.50 8.15
N ALA A 63 8.91 9.85 8.10
CA ALA A 63 8.79 8.40 8.24
C ALA A 63 9.54 7.65 7.13
N ALA A 64 9.35 8.05 5.86
CA ALA A 64 10.05 7.44 4.74
C ALA A 64 11.58 7.55 4.86
N SER A 65 12.09 8.67 5.40
CA SER A 65 13.55 8.89 5.58
C SER A 65 14.21 7.96 6.60
N ARG A 66 13.42 7.35 7.50
CA ARG A 66 13.92 6.45 8.56
C ARG A 66 13.87 4.98 8.17
N ILE A 67 13.27 4.64 7.03
CA ILE A 67 13.02 3.26 6.60
C ILE A 67 14.05 2.85 5.54
N ASP A 68 14.67 1.70 5.76
CA ASP A 68 15.53 1.06 4.78
C ASP A 68 14.71 0.28 3.74
N ILE A 69 15.07 0.43 2.46
CA ILE A 69 14.34 -0.18 1.36
C ILE A 69 14.45 -1.72 1.36
N ALA A 70 15.59 -2.28 1.79
CA ALA A 70 15.74 -3.73 1.85
C ALA A 70 14.89 -4.30 3.00
N GLU A 71 14.85 -3.61 4.15
CA GLU A 71 14.00 -3.99 5.28
C GLU A 71 12.52 -4.06 4.90
N ILE A 72 12.00 -3.03 4.22
CA ILE A 72 10.58 -2.99 3.84
C ILE A 72 10.26 -3.97 2.71
N GLY A 73 11.21 -4.22 1.80
CA GLY A 73 11.11 -5.27 0.80
C GLY A 73 11.05 -6.67 1.41
N ASP A 74 11.89 -6.95 2.41
CA ASP A 74 11.88 -8.20 3.16
C ASP A 74 10.57 -8.38 3.93
N ALA A 75 10.05 -7.32 4.56
CA ALA A 75 8.77 -7.34 5.25
C ALA A 75 7.59 -7.61 4.29
N PHE A 76 7.62 -7.02 3.08
CA PHE A 76 6.64 -7.32 2.04
C PHE A 76 6.69 -8.80 1.64
N LEU A 77 7.87 -9.38 1.43
CA LEU A 77 8.01 -10.80 1.07
C LEU A 77 7.57 -11.72 2.23
N ALA A 78 7.91 -11.38 3.47
CA ALA A 78 7.46 -12.08 4.66
C ALA A 78 5.93 -12.03 4.81
N SER A 79 5.27 -10.95 4.36
CA SER A 79 3.80 -10.81 4.36
C SER A 79 3.08 -11.81 3.44
N LEU A 80 3.77 -12.35 2.42
CA LEU A 80 3.19 -13.31 1.48
C LEU A 80 2.96 -14.67 2.14
N GLU A 81 3.86 -15.07 3.05
CA GLU A 81 3.71 -16.29 3.85
C GLU A 81 2.86 -16.05 5.10
N SER A 82 3.24 -15.06 5.91
CA SER A 82 2.62 -14.81 7.22
C SER A 82 1.21 -14.22 7.13
N ARG A 83 0.81 -13.73 5.96
CA ARG A 83 -0.44 -12.98 5.74
C ARG A 83 -0.53 -11.68 6.57
N ARG A 84 0.59 -11.13 7.04
CA ARG A 84 0.67 -9.81 7.69
C ARG A 84 0.47 -8.67 6.69
N LEU A 85 -0.79 -8.39 6.37
CA LEU A 85 -1.19 -7.38 5.37
C LEU A 85 -0.68 -5.97 5.70
N ASP A 86 -0.54 -5.68 6.98
CA ASP A 86 0.04 -4.46 7.51
C ASP A 86 1.52 -4.26 7.14
N LEU A 87 2.30 -5.35 7.05
CA LEU A 87 3.67 -5.31 6.53
C LEU A 87 3.71 -5.18 5.00
N ARG A 88 2.68 -5.70 4.32
CA ARG A 88 2.56 -5.60 2.87
C ARG A 88 2.31 -4.16 2.41
N SER A 89 1.43 -3.46 3.12
CA SER A 89 0.99 -2.10 2.80
C SER A 89 2.16 -1.13 2.69
N ALA A 90 3.05 -1.19 3.69
CA ALA A 90 4.12 -0.22 3.88
C ALA A 90 5.02 -0.05 2.64
N LEU A 91 5.28 -1.12 1.88
CA LEU A 91 6.09 -1.03 0.66
C LEU A 91 5.50 -0.05 -0.36
N GLY A 92 4.19 -0.09 -0.56
CA GLY A 92 3.50 0.84 -1.46
C GLY A 92 3.57 2.27 -0.93
N SER A 93 3.37 2.44 0.37
CA SER A 93 3.43 3.75 1.01
C SER A 93 4.83 4.37 0.92
N TYR A 94 5.86 3.55 1.13
CA TYR A 94 7.27 3.95 1.05
C TYR A 94 7.66 4.37 -0.36
N ALA A 95 7.24 3.60 -1.38
CA ALA A 95 7.53 3.92 -2.77
C ALA A 95 7.06 5.33 -3.16
N VAL A 96 5.90 5.76 -2.65
CA VAL A 96 5.38 7.12 -2.92
C VAL A 96 6.05 8.15 -2.01
N ALA A 97 6.07 7.93 -0.70
CA ALA A 97 6.50 8.91 0.28
C ALA A 97 7.99 9.27 0.19
N ARG A 98 8.88 8.34 -0.23
CA ARG A 98 10.32 8.60 -0.39
C ARG A 98 10.64 9.68 -1.43
N HIS A 99 9.72 9.94 -2.36
CA HIS A 99 9.85 10.97 -3.40
C HIS A 99 8.95 12.17 -3.15
N LEU A 100 8.08 12.15 -2.13
CA LEU A 100 7.16 13.25 -1.83
C LEU A 100 7.96 14.55 -1.60
N PRO A 101 7.78 15.59 -2.43
CA PRO A 101 8.50 16.84 -2.25
C PRO A 101 7.99 17.56 -1.00
N SER A 102 8.88 18.35 -0.39
CA SER A 102 8.43 19.39 0.54
C SER A 102 7.58 20.39 -0.25
N HIS A 103 6.36 20.64 0.20
CA HIS A 103 5.48 21.64 -0.38
C HIS A 103 4.45 22.08 0.65
N GLU A 104 3.98 23.31 0.51
CA GLU A 104 2.84 23.83 1.25
C GLU A 104 1.55 23.52 0.48
N PHE A 105 0.41 23.61 1.17
CA PHE A 105 -0.91 23.47 0.53
C PHE A 105 -1.03 24.40 -0.68
N THR A 106 -1.25 23.80 -1.85
CA THR A 106 -1.41 24.54 -3.10
C THR A 106 -2.74 24.13 -3.74
N PRO A 107 -3.79 24.96 -3.67
CA PRO A 107 -5.13 24.55 -4.12
C PRO A 107 -5.17 24.21 -5.62
N ASP A 108 -5.96 23.19 -5.96
CA ASP A 108 -6.35 22.88 -7.34
C ASP A 108 -7.28 23.96 -7.92
N ALA A 109 -7.66 23.81 -9.20
CA ALA A 109 -8.55 24.76 -9.87
C ALA A 109 -9.93 24.91 -9.20
N ARG A 110 -10.33 23.95 -8.35
CA ARG A 110 -11.58 23.98 -7.60
C ARG A 110 -11.41 24.51 -6.18
N GLY A 111 -10.18 24.75 -5.73
CA GLY A 111 -9.86 25.20 -4.37
C GLY A 111 -10.16 24.15 -3.30
N ARG A 112 -10.17 22.86 -3.64
CA ARG A 112 -10.57 21.80 -2.71
C ARG A 112 -9.41 20.97 -2.21
N ALA A 113 -8.57 20.50 -3.12
CA ALA A 113 -7.46 19.61 -2.81
C ALA A 113 -6.13 20.23 -3.23
N CYS A 114 -5.03 19.78 -2.65
CA CYS A 114 -3.70 20.19 -3.06
C CYS A 114 -3.40 19.65 -4.47
N ARG A 115 -3.04 20.51 -5.41
CA ARG A 115 -2.69 20.10 -6.78
C ARG A 115 -1.45 19.20 -6.84
N VAL A 116 -0.57 19.30 -5.83
CA VAL A 116 0.66 18.50 -5.76
C VAL A 116 0.32 17.10 -5.27
N CYS A 117 -0.27 16.95 -4.08
CA CYS A 117 -0.42 15.64 -3.45
C CYS A 117 -1.86 15.11 -3.37
N GLY A 118 -2.87 15.93 -3.65
CA GLY A 118 -4.28 15.55 -3.62
C GLY A 118 -4.95 15.62 -2.24
N LEU A 119 -4.20 15.90 -1.17
CA LEU A 119 -4.73 16.02 0.19
C LEU A 119 -5.50 17.35 0.36
N PHE A 120 -6.55 17.34 1.18
CA PHE A 120 -7.32 18.55 1.54
C PHE A 120 -6.54 19.43 2.53
N GLU A 121 -6.81 20.73 2.58
CA GLU A 121 -6.10 21.69 3.46
C GLU A 121 -6.29 21.33 4.94
N ASP A 122 -7.55 21.22 5.37
CA ASP A 122 -7.96 20.76 6.68
C ASP A 122 -8.68 19.42 6.54
N GLN A 123 -8.15 18.38 7.17
CA GLN A 123 -8.80 17.07 7.20
C GLN A 123 -8.76 16.47 8.61
N GLU A 124 -9.94 16.08 9.09
CA GLU A 124 -10.07 15.23 10.25
C GLU A 124 -9.93 13.77 9.79
N GLU A 125 -8.90 13.07 10.28
CA GLU A 125 -8.59 11.70 9.89
C GLU A 125 -8.88 10.69 11.00
N ASP A 126 -9.82 9.79 10.75
CA ASP A 126 -10.07 8.65 11.63
C ASP A 126 -8.97 7.60 11.44
N LEU A 127 -7.97 7.65 12.33
CA LEU A 127 -6.85 6.71 12.35
C LEU A 127 -7.30 5.25 12.48
N ASN A 128 -8.47 4.98 13.07
CA ASN A 128 -9.01 3.63 13.14
C ASN A 128 -9.48 3.15 11.76
N VAL A 129 -10.01 4.02 10.90
CA VAL A 129 -10.33 3.67 9.51
C VAL A 129 -9.05 3.36 8.73
N LEU A 130 -8.02 4.21 8.86
CA LEU A 130 -6.72 3.97 8.19
C LEU A 130 -6.12 2.62 8.62
N ASN A 131 -6.10 2.35 9.93
CA ASN A 131 -5.55 1.09 10.45
C ASN A 131 -6.43 -0.12 10.08
N PHE A 132 -7.75 0.06 10.07
CA PHE A 132 -8.67 -0.98 9.61
C PHE A 132 -8.35 -1.40 8.17
N GLU A 133 -8.23 -0.44 7.25
CA GLU A 133 -7.94 -0.72 5.84
C GLU A 133 -6.55 -1.35 5.64
N ARG A 134 -5.57 -0.90 6.44
CA ARG A 134 -4.21 -1.48 6.52
C ARG A 134 -4.26 -2.97 6.86
N PHE A 135 -4.97 -3.36 7.91
CA PHE A 135 -5.08 -4.77 8.32
C PHE A 135 -6.09 -5.59 7.50
N LYS A 136 -7.10 -4.95 6.90
CA LYS A 136 -8.18 -5.65 6.19
C LYS A 136 -7.78 -6.06 4.78
N TRP A 137 -7.09 -5.18 4.06
CA TRP A 137 -6.79 -5.37 2.64
C TRP A 137 -5.31 -5.20 2.28
N GLY A 138 -4.49 -4.72 3.22
CA GLY A 138 -3.08 -4.41 2.97
C GLY A 138 -2.87 -2.99 2.42
N GLY A 139 -3.74 -2.07 2.83
CA GLY A 139 -3.73 -0.66 2.42
C GLY A 139 -4.38 -0.43 1.06
N VAL A 140 -5.35 0.49 1.02
CA VAL A 140 -6.10 0.82 -0.21
C VAL A 140 -5.89 2.26 -0.66
N ARG A 141 -5.32 3.12 0.19
CA ARG A 141 -5.13 4.57 -0.04
C ARG A 141 -3.69 4.90 -0.43
N ARG A 142 -3.22 4.30 -1.52
CA ARG A 142 -1.80 4.34 -1.95
C ARG A 142 -1.27 5.72 -2.30
N ASP A 143 -2.15 6.69 -2.51
CA ASP A 143 -1.81 8.04 -2.91
C ASP A 143 -2.37 9.13 -1.98
N ASP A 144 -2.87 8.72 -0.82
CA ASP A 144 -3.37 9.58 0.26
C ASP A 144 -2.24 9.85 1.24
N VAL A 145 -1.76 11.10 1.31
CA VAL A 145 -0.58 11.46 2.13
C VAL A 145 -0.78 11.19 3.62
N ALA A 146 -1.99 11.35 4.15
CA ALA A 146 -2.27 11.04 5.56
C ALA A 146 -2.15 9.53 5.81
N TYR A 147 -2.64 8.71 4.89
CA TYR A 147 -2.43 7.26 4.94
C TYR A 147 -0.95 6.89 4.81
N LEU A 148 -0.21 7.51 3.88
CA LEU A 148 1.23 7.25 3.70
C LEU A 148 2.01 7.52 4.99
N ALA A 149 1.75 8.66 5.65
CA ALA A 149 2.35 8.99 6.92
C ALA A 149 2.01 7.95 8.00
N PHE A 150 0.72 7.68 8.18
CA PHE A 150 0.23 6.75 9.18
C PHE A 150 0.83 5.34 8.99
N ASP A 151 0.77 4.79 7.77
CA ASP A 151 1.21 3.42 7.49
C ASP A 151 2.71 3.24 7.72
N LEU A 152 3.54 4.23 7.37
CA LEU A 152 4.99 4.18 7.60
C LEU A 152 5.36 4.36 9.08
N GLU A 153 4.69 5.26 9.80
CA GLU A 153 4.85 5.39 11.25
C GLU A 153 4.43 4.10 11.98
N GLN A 154 3.36 3.44 11.53
CA GLN A 154 2.98 2.14 12.07
C GLN A 154 3.97 1.04 11.68
N PHE A 155 4.56 1.09 10.49
CA PHE A 155 5.59 0.14 10.07
C PHE A 155 6.82 0.17 10.97
N GLU A 156 7.27 1.36 11.41
CA GLU A 156 8.37 1.50 12.39
C GLU A 156 8.07 0.77 13.71
N ASN A 157 6.80 0.73 14.11
CA ASN A 157 6.32 0.07 15.31
C ASN A 157 5.85 -1.38 15.07
N ALA A 158 5.98 -1.91 13.85
CA ALA A 158 5.44 -3.23 13.55
C ALA A 158 6.27 -4.35 14.20
N PRO A 159 5.64 -5.38 14.81
CA PRO A 159 6.34 -6.60 15.16
C PRO A 159 6.98 -7.21 13.93
N ARG A 160 8.31 -7.34 13.97
CA ARG A 160 9.12 -7.85 12.86
C ARG A 160 8.79 -9.31 12.58
N VAL A 161 8.72 -9.66 11.30
CA VAL A 161 8.58 -11.03 10.82
C VAL A 161 9.80 -11.33 9.95
N PRO A 162 10.61 -12.34 10.27
CA PRO A 162 11.80 -12.65 9.49
C PRO A 162 11.41 -13.15 8.09
N LEU A 163 12.17 -12.73 7.09
CA LEU A 163 12.04 -13.27 5.73
C LEU A 163 12.55 -14.72 5.68
N THR A 164 11.68 -15.65 5.30
CA THR A 164 11.99 -17.07 5.12
C THR A 164 12.20 -17.40 3.63
N GLU A 165 12.75 -18.59 3.34
CA GLU A 165 12.77 -19.10 1.95
C GLU A 165 11.37 -19.35 1.38
N ALA A 166 10.37 -19.67 2.21
CA ALA A 166 8.99 -19.82 1.74
C ALA A 166 8.42 -18.48 1.26
N GLY A 167 8.64 -17.39 2.01
CA GLY A 167 8.31 -16.03 1.58
C GLY A 167 9.00 -15.62 0.28
N LYS A 168 10.32 -15.89 0.16
CA LYS A 168 11.06 -15.65 -1.08
C LYS A 168 10.50 -16.45 -2.25
N ASN A 169 10.18 -17.73 -2.05
CA ASN A 169 9.60 -18.59 -3.08
C ASN A 169 8.21 -18.11 -3.52
N ALA A 170 7.36 -17.66 -2.58
CA ALA A 170 6.07 -17.06 -2.90
C ALA A 170 6.25 -15.80 -3.77
N GLY A 171 7.23 -14.96 -3.45
CA GLY A 171 7.62 -13.78 -4.24
C GLY A 171 8.14 -14.13 -5.63
N ARG A 172 9.03 -15.11 -5.77
CA ARG A 172 9.54 -15.58 -7.07
C ARG A 172 8.40 -16.11 -7.96
N HIS A 173 7.49 -16.91 -7.41
CA HIS A 173 6.32 -17.40 -8.15
C HIS A 173 5.35 -16.28 -8.55
N MET A 174 5.18 -15.27 -7.69
CA MET A 174 4.42 -14.07 -8.01
C MET A 174 5.02 -13.36 -9.24
N VAL A 175 6.33 -13.13 -9.25
CA VAL A 175 7.04 -12.53 -10.40
C VAL A 175 6.92 -13.39 -11.66
N THR A 176 7.08 -14.71 -11.55
CA THR A 176 6.89 -15.63 -12.69
C THR A 176 5.49 -15.53 -13.26
N THR A 177 4.46 -15.46 -12.41
CA THR A 177 3.06 -15.31 -12.83
C THR A 177 2.84 -13.99 -13.59
N LEU A 178 3.42 -12.89 -13.10
CA LEU A 178 3.35 -11.58 -13.74
C LEU A 178 4.03 -11.58 -15.11
N ARG A 179 5.20 -12.23 -15.22
CA ARG A 179 5.95 -12.38 -16.50
C ARG A 179 5.24 -13.26 -17.53
N SER A 180 4.39 -14.18 -17.09
CA SER A 180 3.61 -15.06 -17.98
C SER A 180 2.30 -14.44 -18.47
N ALA A 181 2.02 -13.17 -18.14
CA ALA A 181 0.82 -12.48 -18.61
C ALA A 181 0.80 -12.40 -20.14
N ALA A 182 -0.38 -12.57 -20.75
CA ALA A 182 -0.56 -12.35 -22.17
C ALA A 182 -0.41 -10.86 -22.50
N ALA A 183 -0.04 -10.54 -23.75
CA ALA A 183 0.30 -9.17 -24.15
C ALA A 183 -0.79 -8.12 -23.83
N ASP A 184 -2.07 -8.51 -23.89
CA ASP A 184 -3.26 -7.68 -23.66
C ASP A 184 -3.84 -7.81 -22.25
N ASP A 185 -3.24 -8.63 -21.38
CA ASP A 185 -3.70 -8.78 -20.01
C ASP A 185 -3.54 -7.46 -19.25
N THR A 186 -4.58 -7.06 -18.53
CA THR A 186 -4.53 -5.92 -17.60
C THR A 186 -4.07 -6.37 -16.23
N ALA A 187 -3.66 -5.41 -15.40
CA ALA A 187 -3.37 -5.64 -13.98
C ALA A 187 -4.51 -6.40 -13.25
N THR A 188 -5.77 -6.00 -13.51
CA THR A 188 -6.96 -6.67 -12.97
C THR A 188 -7.10 -8.12 -13.44
N LYS A 189 -6.79 -8.42 -14.71
CA LYS A 189 -6.86 -9.80 -15.25
C LYS A 189 -5.79 -10.71 -14.63
N VAL A 190 -4.62 -10.17 -14.26
CA VAL A 190 -3.50 -10.95 -13.71
C VAL A 190 -3.62 -11.12 -12.19
N ALA A 191 -4.11 -10.12 -11.46
CA ALA A 191 -4.29 -10.18 -10.00
C ALA A 191 -4.89 -11.51 -9.46
N PRO A 192 -6.02 -12.05 -10.00
CA PRO A 192 -6.59 -13.29 -9.49
C PRO A 192 -5.70 -14.53 -9.70
N ARG A 193 -4.71 -14.46 -10.60
CA ARG A 193 -3.76 -15.55 -10.91
C ARG A 193 -2.62 -15.64 -9.90
N LEU A 194 -2.41 -14.62 -9.05
CA LEU A 194 -1.41 -14.63 -7.99
C LEU A 194 -1.79 -15.61 -6.87
N LYS A 195 -1.57 -16.91 -7.10
CA LYS A 195 -1.91 -18.00 -6.19
C LYS A 195 -0.75 -18.51 -5.33
N SER A 196 0.44 -17.94 -5.49
CA SER A 196 1.64 -18.32 -4.72
C SER A 196 1.59 -17.92 -3.25
N PHE A 197 0.58 -17.15 -2.84
CA PHE A 197 0.32 -16.77 -1.46
C PHE A 197 -1.19 -16.79 -1.17
N ALA A 198 -1.53 -16.94 0.11
CA ALA A 198 -2.91 -16.92 0.57
C ALA A 198 -3.49 -15.51 0.42
N GLY A 199 -4.66 -15.40 -0.19
CA GLY A 199 -5.35 -14.11 -0.29
C GLY A 199 -6.72 -14.18 -0.96
N ASN A 200 -7.58 -13.22 -0.64
CA ASN A 200 -8.84 -12.99 -1.37
C ASN A 200 -8.59 -12.16 -2.64
N LYS A 201 -9.65 -11.81 -3.38
CA LYS A 201 -9.54 -11.01 -4.61
C LYS A 201 -8.94 -9.63 -4.32
N ALA A 202 -9.50 -8.89 -3.36
CA ALA A 202 -9.07 -7.53 -3.01
C ALA A 202 -7.61 -7.47 -2.53
N GLU A 203 -7.18 -8.44 -1.72
CA GLU A 203 -5.80 -8.49 -1.21
C GLU A 203 -4.76 -8.71 -2.33
N ARG A 204 -5.09 -9.54 -3.34
CA ARG A 204 -4.19 -9.77 -4.50
C ARG A 204 -4.14 -8.56 -5.42
N GLU A 205 -5.28 -7.91 -5.58
CA GLU A 205 -5.43 -6.66 -6.30
C GLU A 205 -4.58 -5.56 -5.66
N VAL A 206 -4.66 -5.38 -4.34
CA VAL A 206 -3.80 -4.47 -3.58
C VAL A 206 -2.31 -4.79 -3.80
N THR A 207 -1.92 -6.07 -3.79
CA THR A 207 -0.53 -6.46 -4.13
C THR A 207 -0.10 -5.96 -5.50
N VAL A 208 -0.95 -6.07 -6.52
CA VAL A 208 -0.64 -5.58 -7.87
C VAL A 208 -0.48 -4.07 -7.91
N ASP A 209 -1.31 -3.32 -7.18
CA ASP A 209 -1.15 -1.87 -7.12
C ASP A 209 0.13 -1.43 -6.39
N ILE A 210 0.51 -2.13 -5.31
CA ILE A 210 1.77 -1.90 -4.61
C ILE A 210 2.95 -2.07 -5.58
N LEU A 211 2.95 -3.16 -6.36
CA LEU A 211 3.98 -3.39 -7.38
C LEU A 211 3.93 -2.32 -8.49
N GLY A 212 2.75 -1.78 -8.80
CA GLY A 212 2.58 -0.66 -9.72
C GLY A 212 3.27 0.62 -9.23
N VAL A 213 3.01 1.05 -7.99
CA VAL A 213 3.65 2.26 -7.45
C VAL A 213 5.16 2.09 -7.26
N CYS A 214 5.63 0.87 -6.96
CA CYS A 214 7.06 0.53 -6.95
C CYS A 214 7.70 0.55 -8.36
N GLY A 215 6.92 0.69 -9.43
CA GLY A 215 7.40 0.60 -10.81
C GLY A 215 7.76 -0.81 -11.29
N VAL A 216 7.56 -1.84 -10.48
CA VAL A 216 7.73 -3.25 -10.89
C VAL A 216 6.76 -3.59 -12.02
N LEU A 217 5.56 -3.00 -11.98
CA LEU A 217 4.54 -3.05 -13.04
C LEU A 217 4.35 -1.67 -13.66
N ARG A 218 5.39 -1.15 -14.33
CA ARG A 218 5.37 0.14 -15.02
C ARG A 218 5.00 -0.04 -16.50
N ALA A 219 4.07 0.79 -17.00
CA ALA A 219 3.78 0.85 -18.43
C ALA A 219 4.83 1.71 -19.17
N ALA A 220 5.23 1.32 -20.38
CA ALA A 220 6.37 1.94 -21.08
C ALA A 220 6.27 3.47 -21.30
N LYS A 221 5.04 4.02 -21.32
CA LYS A 221 4.77 5.45 -21.58
C LYS A 221 4.30 6.22 -20.35
N GLN A 222 4.35 5.61 -19.16
CA GLN A 222 3.84 6.22 -17.94
C GLN A 222 4.93 6.24 -16.87
N SER A 223 5.03 7.37 -16.16
CA SER A 223 5.86 7.46 -14.97
C SER A 223 5.29 6.54 -13.88
N SER A 224 6.13 6.06 -12.98
CA SER A 224 5.70 5.46 -11.72
C SER A 224 6.36 6.20 -10.57
N CYS A 225 5.95 5.91 -9.33
CA CYS A 225 6.58 6.49 -8.14
C CYS A 225 7.97 5.88 -7.85
N LYS A 226 8.59 5.22 -8.84
CA LYS A 226 9.90 4.59 -8.71
C LYS A 226 11.04 5.60 -8.80
N ASP A 227 10.90 6.59 -9.69
CA ASP A 227 11.99 7.53 -10.01
C ASP A 227 11.69 8.95 -9.51
N ASP A 228 10.42 9.34 -9.46
CA ASP A 228 9.98 10.66 -9.00
C ASP A 228 8.54 10.62 -8.48
N PHE A 229 8.15 11.65 -7.73
CA PHE A 229 6.77 11.84 -7.32
C PHE A 229 5.95 12.40 -8.49
N VAL A 230 4.83 11.76 -8.80
CA VAL A 230 3.91 12.23 -9.85
C VAL A 230 2.83 13.10 -9.21
N PRO A 231 2.79 14.42 -9.50
CA PRO A 231 1.79 15.31 -8.93
C PRO A 231 0.37 14.85 -9.23
N TYR A 232 -0.54 15.06 -8.28
CA TYR A 232 -1.93 14.63 -8.36
C TYR A 232 -2.63 15.14 -9.62
N ASP A 233 -2.44 16.43 -9.95
CA ASP A 233 -3.01 17.07 -11.16
C ASP A 233 -2.41 16.55 -12.48
N SER A 234 -1.30 15.83 -12.40
CA SER A 234 -0.51 15.36 -13.54
C SER A 234 -0.62 13.86 -13.78
N ARG A 235 -1.43 13.13 -12.98
CA ARG A 235 -1.65 11.68 -13.14
C ARG A 235 -2.67 11.41 -14.25
N PRO A 236 -2.25 10.89 -15.42
CA PRO A 236 -3.19 10.61 -16.50
C PRO A 236 -4.11 9.44 -16.12
N SER A 237 -5.40 9.62 -16.40
CA SER A 237 -6.39 8.55 -16.32
C SER A 237 -6.66 7.98 -17.72
N PRO A 238 -6.85 6.66 -17.87
CA PRO A 238 -7.32 6.07 -19.11
C PRO A 238 -8.64 6.71 -19.56
N ASP A 239 -8.82 6.88 -20.87
CA ASP A 239 -10.05 7.40 -21.47
C ASP A 239 -11.14 6.32 -21.48
N HIS A 240 -11.61 5.97 -20.28
CA HIS A 240 -12.60 4.94 -20.02
C HIS A 240 -13.59 5.45 -18.96
N HIS A 241 -14.86 5.07 -19.10
CA HIS A 241 -15.89 5.39 -18.12
C HIS A 241 -15.61 4.79 -16.73
N PHE A 242 -14.87 3.68 -16.68
CA PHE A 242 -14.48 3.03 -15.43
C PHE A 242 -13.01 2.59 -15.51
N VAL A 243 -12.20 3.08 -14.56
CA VAL A 243 -10.81 2.69 -14.41
C VAL A 243 -10.73 1.76 -13.20
N GLU A 244 -10.44 0.49 -13.42
CA GLU A 244 -10.56 -0.55 -12.39
C GLU A 244 -9.49 -0.44 -11.29
N ARG A 245 -8.34 0.17 -11.59
CA ARG A 245 -7.19 0.32 -10.69
C ARG A 245 -6.74 1.79 -10.63
N ALA A 246 -6.02 2.17 -9.57
CA ALA A 246 -5.42 3.48 -9.48
C ALA A 246 -4.16 3.60 -10.38
N TYR A 247 -3.77 4.85 -10.66
CA TYR A 247 -2.46 5.13 -11.24
C TYR A 247 -1.33 4.60 -10.34
N PRO A 248 -0.21 4.07 -10.89
CA PRO A 248 0.10 3.95 -12.32
C PRO A 248 -0.40 2.65 -12.96
N VAL A 249 -0.81 1.66 -12.16
CA VAL A 249 -0.98 0.28 -12.63
C VAL A 249 -2.16 0.08 -13.58
N CYS A 250 -3.12 1.01 -13.61
CA CYS A 250 -4.21 0.99 -14.58
C CYS A 250 -3.76 1.00 -16.04
N TRP A 251 -2.56 1.53 -16.31
CA TRP A 251 -1.95 1.58 -17.64
C TRP A 251 -1.19 0.31 -18.01
N TRP A 252 -0.82 -0.52 -17.04
CA TRP A 252 0.01 -1.70 -17.27
C TRP A 252 -0.73 -2.74 -18.12
N ARG A 253 0.01 -3.33 -19.04
CA ARG A 253 -0.37 -4.49 -19.85
C ARG A 253 0.67 -5.59 -19.71
N GLY A 254 0.28 -6.85 -19.94
CA GLY A 254 1.23 -7.96 -19.89
C GLY A 254 2.41 -7.83 -20.85
N SER A 255 2.25 -7.08 -21.95
CA SER A 255 3.34 -6.71 -22.87
C SER A 255 4.38 -5.77 -22.26
N ASP A 256 4.06 -5.00 -21.22
CA ASP A 256 5.03 -4.21 -20.46
C ASP A 256 5.92 -5.10 -19.57
N GLY A 257 5.42 -6.28 -19.18
CA GLY A 257 6.16 -7.26 -18.38
C GLY A 257 6.49 -6.77 -16.97
N VAL A 258 7.62 -7.25 -16.43
CA VAL A 258 8.11 -6.88 -15.10
C VAL A 258 9.41 -6.10 -15.24
N ASP A 259 9.45 -4.88 -14.70
CA ASP A 259 10.66 -4.07 -14.65
C ASP A 259 11.66 -4.70 -13.68
N THR A 260 12.79 -5.16 -14.21
CA THR A 260 13.79 -5.88 -13.42
C THR A 260 14.63 -4.93 -12.56
N ALA A 261 14.83 -3.68 -12.97
CA ALA A 261 15.56 -2.71 -12.15
C ALA A 261 14.74 -2.32 -10.92
N ALA A 262 13.44 -2.06 -11.10
CA ALA A 262 12.52 -1.84 -9.97
C ALA A 262 12.42 -3.07 -9.06
N LEU A 263 12.39 -4.28 -9.63
CA LEU A 263 12.38 -5.52 -8.85
C LEU A 263 13.65 -5.67 -8.00
N THR A 264 14.83 -5.38 -8.56
CA THR A 264 16.10 -5.42 -7.82
C THR A 264 16.17 -4.36 -6.74
N GLU A 265 15.64 -3.16 -6.99
CA GLU A 265 15.61 -2.07 -6.02
C GLU A 265 14.70 -2.37 -4.83
N PHE A 266 13.44 -2.75 -5.07
CA PHE A 266 12.44 -2.93 -4.01
C PHE A 266 12.39 -4.34 -3.42
N LEU A 267 12.78 -5.37 -4.17
CA LEU A 267 12.73 -6.77 -3.75
C LEU A 267 14.05 -7.52 -4.06
N PRO A 268 15.21 -7.01 -3.57
CA PRO A 268 16.53 -7.55 -3.91
C PRO A 268 16.67 -9.05 -3.59
N ALA A 269 16.08 -9.51 -2.48
CA ALA A 269 16.15 -10.90 -2.00
C ALA A 269 15.61 -11.96 -2.99
N ILE A 270 14.81 -11.55 -3.98
CA ILE A 270 14.30 -12.45 -5.02
C ILE A 270 14.81 -12.10 -6.41
N SER A 271 15.59 -11.05 -6.58
CA SER A 271 15.98 -10.52 -7.90
C SER A 271 17.01 -11.40 -8.64
N GLU A 272 17.95 -12.03 -7.93
CA GLU A 272 19.02 -12.85 -8.53
C GLU A 272 18.55 -14.23 -9.03
N GLY A 273 17.37 -14.69 -8.62
CA GLY A 273 16.82 -16.01 -8.95
C GLY A 273 15.87 -16.04 -10.15
N VAL A 274 15.48 -14.88 -10.69
CA VAL A 274 14.46 -14.79 -11.76
C VAL A 274 15.12 -14.30 -13.05
N ARG A 275 15.88 -15.17 -13.71
CA ARG A 275 16.51 -14.87 -15.02
C ARG A 275 15.46 -14.36 -16.02
N ALA A 276 15.81 -13.33 -16.78
CA ALA A 276 15.01 -12.86 -17.91
C ALA A 276 14.78 -14.04 -18.87
N GLY A 277 13.52 -14.30 -19.23
CA GLY A 277 13.21 -15.20 -20.33
C GLY A 277 13.86 -14.65 -21.62
N PRO A 278 14.19 -15.52 -22.59
CA PRO A 278 14.76 -15.06 -23.86
C PRO A 278 13.82 -14.05 -24.52
N ARG A 279 14.40 -12.93 -24.97
CA ARG A 279 13.74 -11.90 -25.77
C ARG A 279 13.28 -12.45 -27.11
#